data_AF-A0A9E5UQ64-F1
#
_entry.id   AF-A0A9E5UQ64-F1
#
_cell.length_a   1.000
_cell.length_b   1.000
_cell.length_c   1.000
_cell.angle_alpha   90.00
_cell.angle_beta   90.00
_cell.angle_gamma   90.00
#
_symmetry.space_group_name_H-M   'P 1'
#
loop_
_entity.id
_entity.type
_entity.pdbx_description
1 polymer ?
#
loop_
_entity_poly.entity_id
_entity_poly.type
_entity_poly.pdbx_seq_one_letter_code
_entity_poly.pdbx_strand_id
1 'polypeptide(L)'
;MAALSWLTEQYAAVVETGRSRLVVHSQPCEVLPLLALWPKAGAAIFWQKADLTLLGSGCAYECVAADRDRFSAIKQHWQALECEWVGDLQPRAFVAFSFFDTVSETALFPAACLHVPLWLVQQQGEQAYLQRYAYLTPDSDVARLSREWQDAEQRLLAPPSPDRANTEPIAMPRLSGTNYREAVRAGLVAIASGGAQ
;
A
#
# COMPACT_ATOMS: atom_id res chain seq x y z
N MET A 1 22.23 -12.79 -3.55
CA MET A 1 22.31 -13.35 -4.92
C MET A 1 21.13 -14.26 -5.27
N ALA A 2 20.56 -15.04 -4.33
CA ALA A 2 19.42 -15.93 -4.61
C ALA A 2 18.17 -15.21 -5.17
N ALA A 3 17.79 -14.05 -4.60
CA ALA A 3 16.58 -13.33 -5.00
C ALA A 3 16.57 -12.87 -6.48
N LEU A 4 17.73 -12.48 -7.03
CA LEU A 4 17.83 -11.97 -8.41
C LEU A 4 17.84 -13.10 -9.46
N SER A 5 18.50 -14.22 -9.15
CA SER A 5 18.41 -15.43 -9.97
C SER A 5 16.96 -15.88 -10.06
N TRP A 6 16.29 -15.96 -8.91
CA TRP A 6 14.90 -16.35 -8.83
C TRP A 6 13.98 -15.40 -9.60
N LEU A 7 14.16 -14.07 -9.48
CA LEU A 7 13.39 -13.10 -10.26
C LEU A 7 13.57 -13.30 -11.78
N THR A 8 14.78 -13.62 -12.22
CA THR A 8 15.09 -13.89 -13.63
C THR A 8 14.43 -15.19 -14.11
N GLU A 9 14.44 -16.24 -13.30
CA GLU A 9 13.74 -17.50 -13.57
C GLU A 9 12.22 -17.28 -13.69
N GLN A 10 11.64 -16.50 -12.80
CA GLN A 10 10.21 -16.16 -12.87
C GLN A 10 9.87 -15.36 -14.13
N TYR A 11 10.74 -14.43 -14.54
CA TYR A 11 10.55 -13.70 -15.79
C TYR A 11 10.62 -14.61 -17.01
N ALA A 12 11.57 -15.56 -17.04
CA ALA A 12 11.64 -16.54 -18.12
C ALA A 12 10.32 -17.33 -18.26
N ALA A 13 9.72 -17.75 -17.14
CA ALA A 13 8.41 -18.41 -17.15
C ALA A 13 7.27 -17.51 -17.66
N VAL A 14 7.30 -16.19 -17.35
CA VAL A 14 6.34 -15.23 -17.90
C VAL A 14 6.48 -15.09 -19.42
N VAL A 15 7.71 -15.01 -19.92
CA VAL A 15 8.00 -14.92 -21.36
C VAL A 15 7.55 -16.20 -22.08
N GLU A 16 7.81 -17.37 -21.51
CA GLU A 16 7.42 -18.66 -22.09
C GLU A 16 5.89 -18.84 -22.14
N THR A 17 5.19 -18.47 -21.07
CA THR A 17 3.74 -18.69 -20.95
C THR A 17 2.89 -17.55 -21.50
N GLY A 18 3.48 -16.36 -21.68
CA GLY A 18 2.77 -15.13 -22.04
C GLY A 18 1.83 -14.61 -20.93
N ARG A 19 1.92 -15.14 -19.70
CA ARG A 19 1.01 -14.81 -18.60
C ARG A 19 1.71 -13.96 -17.55
N SER A 20 1.17 -12.75 -17.33
CA SER A 20 1.64 -11.86 -16.27
C SER A 20 1.37 -12.44 -14.88
N ARG A 21 2.26 -12.18 -13.93
CA ARG A 21 2.15 -12.67 -12.55
C ARG A 21 2.78 -11.71 -11.55
N LEU A 22 2.26 -11.70 -10.33
CA LEU A 22 2.89 -11.06 -9.19
C LEU A 22 3.87 -12.03 -8.53
N VAL A 23 5.14 -11.64 -8.41
CA VAL A 23 6.16 -12.45 -7.75
C VAL A 23 6.62 -11.81 -6.46
N VAL A 24 6.83 -12.62 -5.42
CA VAL A 24 7.24 -12.13 -4.10
C VAL A 24 8.41 -12.95 -3.54
N HIS A 25 9.49 -12.27 -3.19
CA HIS A 25 10.60 -12.87 -2.47
C HIS A 25 10.62 -12.40 -1.02
N SER A 26 10.41 -13.32 -0.07
CA SER A 26 10.45 -13.06 1.36
C SER A 26 11.73 -13.60 1.99
N GLN A 27 12.35 -12.81 2.86
CA GLN A 27 13.47 -13.26 3.69
C GLN A 27 13.38 -12.68 5.11
N PRO A 28 13.85 -13.41 6.13
CA PRO A 28 14.03 -12.84 7.46
C PRO A 28 14.96 -11.62 7.41
N CYS A 29 14.68 -10.63 8.27
CA CYS A 29 15.53 -9.47 8.48
C CYS A 29 15.58 -9.10 9.97
N GLU A 30 16.41 -8.13 10.31
CA GLU A 30 16.47 -7.60 11.68
C GLU A 30 15.19 -6.83 12.04
N VAL A 31 14.89 -6.77 13.34
CA VAL A 31 13.82 -5.92 13.86
C VAL A 31 14.28 -4.46 13.81
N LEU A 32 13.60 -3.67 12.98
CA LEU A 32 13.84 -2.25 12.75
C LEU A 32 12.75 -1.37 13.37
N PRO A 33 13.04 -0.11 13.76
CA PRO A 33 12.03 0.85 14.20
C PRO A 33 11.24 1.41 13.00
N LEU A 34 10.25 0.66 12.50
CA LEU A 34 9.59 0.97 11.22
C LEU A 34 9.00 2.38 11.10
N LEU A 35 8.38 2.90 12.15
CA LEU A 35 7.83 4.26 12.12
C LEU A 35 8.92 5.33 11.92
N ALA A 36 10.13 5.11 12.45
CA ALA A 36 11.26 6.01 12.25
C ALA A 36 11.86 5.90 10.83
N LEU A 37 11.60 4.78 10.14
CA LEU A 37 12.02 4.59 8.74
C LEU A 37 11.00 5.15 7.74
N TRP A 38 9.77 5.44 8.18
CA TRP A 38 8.70 6.01 7.37
C TRP A 38 9.14 7.19 6.49
N PRO A 39 9.84 8.22 7.02
CA PRO A 39 10.18 9.39 6.21
C PRO A 39 11.20 9.08 5.11
N LYS A 40 11.99 8.01 5.26
CA LYS A 40 12.99 7.57 4.27
C LYS A 40 12.39 6.72 3.17
N ALA A 41 11.30 6.03 3.49
CA ALA A 41 10.66 5.09 2.60
C ALA A 41 10.06 5.77 1.36
N GLY A 42 9.87 7.09 1.37
CA GLY A 42 9.30 7.83 0.23
C GLY A 42 7.78 7.63 0.16
N ALA A 43 7.25 7.27 -1.01
CA ALA A 43 5.84 6.90 -1.16
C ALA A 43 5.57 5.59 -0.42
N ALA A 44 5.16 5.71 0.84
CA ALA A 44 5.06 4.60 1.78
C ALA A 44 3.63 4.42 2.32
N ILE A 45 3.33 3.20 2.79
CA ILE A 45 2.10 2.83 3.51
C ILE A 45 2.49 2.15 4.84
N PHE A 46 2.05 2.73 5.97
CA PHE A 46 2.34 2.25 7.32
C PHE A 46 1.05 1.79 7.91
N TRP A 47 1.08 0.60 8.48
CA TRP A 47 -0.07 0.00 9.10
C TRP A 47 0.35 -0.77 10.32
N GLN A 48 -0.42 -0.66 11.39
CA GLN A 48 -0.14 -1.34 12.65
C GLN A 48 -1.44 -1.86 13.23
N LYS A 49 -1.43 -3.11 13.68
CA LYS A 49 -2.50 -3.73 14.46
C LYS A 49 -1.90 -4.74 15.43
N ALA A 50 -2.12 -4.51 16.72
CA ALA A 50 -1.64 -5.37 17.79
C ALA A 50 -0.14 -5.69 17.65
N ASP A 51 0.21 -6.95 17.41
CA ASP A 51 1.57 -7.46 17.26
C ASP A 51 2.14 -7.30 15.84
N LEU A 52 1.31 -6.95 14.85
CA LEU A 52 1.70 -6.82 13.45
C LEU A 52 1.94 -5.35 13.06
N THR A 53 3.15 -5.05 12.59
CA THR A 53 3.51 -3.76 12.01
C THR A 53 4.00 -3.94 10.58
N LEU A 54 3.51 -3.12 9.66
CA LEU A 54 3.82 -3.15 8.25
C LEU A 54 4.33 -1.79 7.81
N LEU A 55 5.43 -1.81 7.05
CA LEU A 55 5.94 -0.67 6.31
C LEU A 55 6.17 -1.09 4.87
N GLY A 56 5.33 -0.61 3.95
CA GLY A 56 5.52 -0.81 2.52
C GLY A 56 5.94 0.48 1.82
N SER A 57 6.69 0.37 0.73
CA SER A 57 6.91 1.52 -0.15
C SER A 57 7.15 1.13 -1.60
N GLY A 58 7.01 2.13 -2.48
CA GLY A 58 6.96 1.95 -3.92
C GLY A 58 5.65 1.27 -4.33
N CYS A 59 5.52 0.96 -5.61
CA CYS A 59 4.35 0.30 -6.17
C CYS A 59 4.83 -0.78 -7.14
N ALA A 60 4.54 -2.04 -6.84
CA ALA A 60 4.72 -3.14 -7.80
C ALA A 60 3.48 -3.34 -8.65
N TYR A 61 2.29 -3.12 -8.07
CA TYR A 61 1.01 -3.27 -8.74
C TYR A 61 -0.03 -2.39 -8.06
N GLU A 62 -0.89 -1.76 -8.86
CA GLU A 62 -2.03 -0.99 -8.37
C GLU A 62 -3.27 -1.35 -9.20
N CYS A 63 -4.42 -1.42 -8.54
CA CYS A 63 -5.69 -1.38 -9.24
C CYS A 63 -6.69 -0.52 -8.46
N VAL A 64 -7.56 0.16 -9.19
CA VAL A 64 -8.57 1.06 -8.63
C VAL A 64 -9.96 0.60 -9.07
N ALA A 65 -10.94 0.82 -8.21
CA ALA A 65 -12.35 0.65 -8.54
C ALA A 65 -13.10 1.95 -8.25
N ALA A 66 -14.00 2.33 -9.15
CA ALA A 66 -14.68 3.63 -9.14
C ALA A 66 -16.18 3.54 -8.82
N ASP A 67 -16.74 2.33 -8.74
CA ASP A 67 -18.19 2.10 -8.67
C ASP A 67 -18.68 1.64 -7.28
N ARG A 68 -20.00 1.46 -7.17
CA ARG A 68 -20.66 0.99 -5.94
C ARG A 68 -20.18 -0.40 -5.50
N ASP A 69 -19.77 -1.26 -6.43
CA ASP A 69 -19.33 -2.63 -6.18
C ASP A 69 -17.81 -2.74 -5.94
N ARG A 70 -17.15 -1.61 -5.66
CA ARG A 70 -15.70 -1.48 -5.44
C ARG A 70 -15.06 -2.54 -4.54
N PHE A 71 -15.75 -2.99 -3.48
CA PHE A 71 -15.24 -4.04 -2.60
C PHE A 71 -15.11 -5.38 -3.34
N SER A 72 -16.13 -5.74 -4.10
CA SER A 72 -16.16 -6.96 -4.91
C SER A 72 -15.14 -6.87 -6.04
N ALA A 73 -15.05 -5.72 -6.71
CA ALA A 73 -14.10 -5.49 -7.79
C ALA A 73 -12.64 -5.66 -7.32
N ILE A 74 -12.26 -5.00 -6.21
CA ILE A 74 -10.91 -5.13 -5.65
C ILE A 74 -10.61 -6.58 -5.24
N LYS A 75 -11.57 -7.26 -4.61
CA LYS A 75 -11.40 -8.67 -4.23
C LYS A 75 -11.20 -9.56 -5.46
N GLN A 76 -11.99 -9.37 -6.52
CA GLN A 76 -11.86 -10.11 -7.78
C GLN A 76 -10.51 -9.84 -8.43
N HIS A 77 -10.06 -8.59 -8.48
CA HIS A 77 -8.73 -8.26 -9.00
C HIS A 77 -7.62 -8.99 -8.23
N TRP A 78 -7.65 -8.95 -6.90
CA TRP A 78 -6.65 -9.66 -6.08
C TRP A 78 -6.67 -11.17 -6.32
N GLN A 79 -7.86 -11.77 -6.40
CA GLN A 79 -8.01 -13.22 -6.62
C GLN A 79 -7.63 -13.66 -8.03
N ALA A 80 -7.72 -12.77 -9.02
CA ALA A 80 -7.36 -13.05 -10.41
C ALA A 80 -5.85 -12.93 -10.67
N LEU A 81 -5.08 -12.31 -9.77
CA LEU A 81 -3.63 -12.25 -9.91
C LEU A 81 -3.01 -13.64 -9.76
N GLU A 82 -2.35 -14.11 -10.82
CA GLU A 82 -1.42 -15.22 -10.70
C GLU A 82 -0.28 -14.75 -9.79
N CYS A 83 -0.10 -15.41 -8.64
CA CYS A 83 0.88 -15.00 -7.66
C CYS A 83 1.79 -16.15 -7.25
N GLU A 84 3.08 -15.94 -7.40
CA GLU A 84 4.14 -16.87 -7.01
C GLU A 84 4.99 -16.24 -5.91
N TRP A 85 5.33 -16.99 -4.88
CA TRP A 85 6.19 -16.46 -3.82
C TRP A 85 7.15 -17.50 -3.27
N VAL A 86 8.29 -17.01 -2.80
CA VAL A 86 9.30 -17.80 -2.09
C VAL A 86 9.56 -17.22 -0.71
N GLY A 87 9.69 -18.10 0.29
CA GLY A 87 9.89 -17.76 1.70
C GLY A 87 8.63 -17.94 2.57
N ASP A 88 8.72 -17.53 3.83
CA ASP A 88 7.76 -17.94 4.87
C ASP A 88 6.44 -17.16 4.88
N LEU A 89 6.38 -16.02 4.18
CA LEU A 89 5.25 -15.10 4.25
C LEU A 89 4.50 -15.01 2.94
N GLN A 90 3.18 -15.09 3.04
CA GLN A 90 2.29 -14.85 1.91
C GLN A 90 2.35 -13.38 1.45
N PRO A 91 2.11 -13.12 0.15
CA PRO A 91 1.94 -11.79 -0.41
C PRO A 91 0.87 -10.98 0.33
N ARG A 92 1.14 -9.69 0.53
CA ARG A 92 0.17 -8.73 1.09
C ARG A 92 -0.03 -7.55 0.17
N ALA A 93 -1.23 -6.99 0.23
CA ALA A 93 -1.58 -5.73 -0.39
C ALA A 93 -2.20 -4.80 0.66
N PHE A 94 -2.07 -3.50 0.43
CA PHE A 94 -2.81 -2.48 1.16
C PHE A 94 -4.05 -2.12 0.37
N VAL A 95 -5.17 -1.97 1.08
CA VAL A 95 -6.43 -1.59 0.44
C VAL A 95 -7.01 -0.37 1.16
N ALA A 96 -7.37 0.65 0.39
CA ALA A 96 -8.01 1.86 0.86
C ALA A 96 -9.36 2.03 0.19
N PHE A 97 -10.36 2.46 0.97
CA PHE A 97 -11.70 2.74 0.48
C PHE A 97 -12.08 4.18 0.84
N SER A 98 -12.62 4.90 -0.13
CA SER A 98 -13.28 6.18 0.13
C SER A 98 -14.54 5.95 0.95
N PHE A 99 -14.87 6.93 1.78
CA PHE A 99 -16.13 6.97 2.51
C PHE A 99 -17.32 7.02 1.55
N PHE A 100 -17.17 7.66 0.39
CA PHE A 100 -18.24 7.76 -0.60
C PHE A 100 -18.24 6.59 -1.58
N ASP A 101 -19.43 6.05 -1.86
CA ASP A 101 -19.59 4.90 -2.76
C ASP A 101 -19.36 5.22 -4.23
N THR A 102 -19.53 6.48 -4.62
CA THR A 102 -19.27 6.99 -5.96
C THR A 102 -18.41 8.22 -5.83
N VAL A 103 -17.26 8.21 -6.49
CA VAL A 103 -16.39 9.38 -6.60
C VAL A 103 -16.61 10.03 -7.96
N SER A 104 -16.58 11.36 -8.03
CA SER A 104 -16.64 12.04 -9.32
C SER A 104 -15.38 11.73 -10.13
N GLU A 105 -15.46 11.83 -11.46
CA GLU A 105 -14.27 11.67 -12.34
C GLU A 105 -13.16 12.68 -12.02
N THR A 106 -13.52 13.81 -11.39
CA THR A 106 -12.60 14.85 -10.94
C THR A 106 -12.09 14.66 -9.50
N ALA A 107 -12.47 13.56 -8.83
CA ALA A 107 -12.07 13.32 -7.47
C ALA A 107 -10.56 13.04 -7.40
N LEU A 108 -9.90 13.61 -6.39
CA LEU A 108 -8.47 13.40 -6.15
C LEU A 108 -8.15 11.98 -5.69
N PHE A 109 -9.14 11.21 -5.23
CA PHE A 109 -8.98 9.87 -4.70
C PHE A 109 -10.02 8.92 -5.30
N PRO A 110 -9.63 7.68 -5.68
CA PRO A 110 -10.55 6.67 -6.20
C PRO A 110 -11.53 6.18 -5.11
N ALA A 111 -12.63 5.54 -5.53
CA ALA A 111 -13.58 4.96 -4.58
C ALA A 111 -12.95 3.80 -3.79
N ALA A 112 -12.11 3.00 -4.44
CA ALA A 112 -11.21 2.05 -3.80
C ALA A 112 -9.89 1.94 -4.55
N CYS A 113 -8.81 1.64 -3.82
CA CYS A 113 -7.49 1.34 -4.37
C CYS A 113 -6.93 0.12 -3.64
N LEU A 114 -6.39 -0.84 -4.41
CA LEU A 114 -5.50 -1.87 -3.94
C LEU A 114 -4.10 -1.55 -4.42
N HIS A 115 -3.17 -1.53 -3.47
CA HIS A 115 -1.78 -1.20 -3.67
C HIS A 115 -0.88 -2.33 -3.18
N VAL A 116 -0.10 -2.90 -4.09
CA VAL A 116 0.97 -3.83 -3.77
C VAL A 116 2.27 -3.03 -3.73
N PRO A 117 2.95 -2.95 -2.59
CA PRO A 117 4.18 -2.17 -2.50
C PRO A 117 5.30 -2.86 -3.29
N LEU A 118 6.33 -2.11 -3.69
CA LEU A 118 7.54 -2.71 -4.28
C LEU A 118 8.33 -3.52 -3.24
N TRP A 119 8.32 -3.06 -2.00
CA TRP A 119 8.89 -3.77 -0.85
C TRP A 119 8.00 -3.59 0.38
N LEU A 120 8.03 -4.56 1.28
CA LEU A 120 7.30 -4.54 2.54
C LEU A 120 8.20 -5.10 3.64
N VAL A 121 8.36 -4.36 4.72
CA VAL A 121 8.85 -4.92 5.98
C VAL A 121 7.65 -5.26 6.85
N GLN A 122 7.55 -6.53 7.20
CA GLN A 122 6.57 -7.05 8.15
C GLN A 122 7.27 -7.37 9.46
N GLN A 123 6.74 -6.88 10.58
CA GLN A 123 7.19 -7.23 11.92
C GLN A 123 6.03 -7.84 12.71
N GLN A 124 6.29 -8.99 13.33
CA GLN A 124 5.38 -9.63 14.26
C GLN A 124 6.13 -10.08 15.50
N GLY A 125 5.95 -9.36 16.61
CA GLY A 125 6.74 -9.57 17.83
C GLY A 125 8.25 -9.38 17.57
N GLU A 126 9.05 -10.41 17.85
CA GLU A 126 10.50 -10.40 17.65
C GLU A 126 10.94 -10.83 16.24
N GLN A 127 9.99 -11.18 15.37
CA GLN A 127 10.27 -11.61 14.01
C GLN A 127 10.05 -10.47 13.03
N ALA A 128 10.97 -10.32 12.08
CA ALA A 128 10.86 -9.36 11.00
C ALA A 128 11.22 -10.01 9.67
N TYR A 129 10.51 -9.61 8.61
CA TYR A 129 10.69 -10.12 7.27
C TYR A 129 10.67 -8.97 6.26
N LEU A 130 11.59 -9.02 5.31
CA LEU A 130 11.60 -8.16 4.12
C LEU A 130 11.04 -8.95 2.94
N GLN A 131 9.92 -8.47 2.41
CA GLN A 131 9.30 -8.96 1.19
C GLN A 131 9.58 -7.98 0.04
N ARG A 132 10.00 -8.49 -1.11
CA ARG A 132 10.19 -7.73 -2.35
C ARG A 132 9.20 -8.24 -3.38
N TYR A 133 8.48 -7.33 -4.02
CA TYR A 133 7.41 -7.63 -4.96
C TYR A 133 7.80 -7.15 -6.35
N ALA A 134 7.42 -7.90 -7.38
CA ALA A 134 7.46 -7.43 -8.75
C ALA A 134 6.25 -7.96 -9.51
N TYR A 135 5.57 -7.10 -10.24
CA TYR A 135 4.57 -7.55 -11.21
C TYR A 135 5.27 -7.73 -12.56
N LEU A 136 5.38 -8.98 -12.99
CA LEU A 136 6.05 -9.35 -14.22
C LEU A 136 5.04 -9.50 -15.34
N THR A 137 5.36 -8.87 -16.45
CA THR A 137 4.68 -8.96 -17.75
C THR A 137 5.70 -9.44 -18.80
N PRO A 138 5.26 -9.90 -19.99
CA PRO A 138 6.18 -10.30 -21.06
C PRO A 138 7.15 -9.21 -21.50
N ASP A 139 6.81 -7.94 -21.27
CA ASP A 139 7.61 -6.77 -21.65
C ASP A 139 8.40 -6.16 -20.46
N SER A 140 8.47 -6.86 -19.33
CA SER A 140 9.11 -6.34 -18.13
C SER A 140 10.64 -6.23 -18.25
N ASP A 141 11.19 -5.08 -17.87
CA ASP A 141 12.63 -4.89 -17.71
C ASP A 141 13.11 -5.44 -16.35
N VAL A 142 13.56 -6.70 -16.34
CA VAL A 142 14.07 -7.39 -15.15
C VAL A 142 15.29 -6.69 -14.55
N ALA A 143 16.16 -6.11 -15.38
CA ALA A 143 17.35 -5.42 -14.90
C ALA A 143 16.97 -4.14 -14.14
N ARG A 144 15.96 -3.41 -14.63
CA ARG A 144 15.38 -2.27 -13.91
C ARG A 144 14.73 -2.70 -12.60
N LEU A 145 13.87 -3.73 -12.61
CA LEU A 145 13.22 -4.24 -11.40
C LEU A 145 14.23 -4.69 -10.34
N SER A 146 15.30 -5.35 -10.78
CA SER A 146 16.40 -5.78 -9.91
C SER A 146 17.11 -4.61 -9.24
N ARG A 147 17.35 -3.52 -9.98
CA ARG A 147 17.92 -2.28 -9.42
C ARG A 147 16.95 -1.60 -8.46
N GLU A 148 15.66 -1.54 -8.80
CA GLU A 148 14.63 -0.95 -7.93
C GLU A 148 14.53 -1.70 -6.59
N TRP A 149 14.62 -3.03 -6.60
CA TRP A 149 14.71 -3.86 -5.39
C TRP A 149 15.94 -3.52 -4.53
N GLN A 150 17.11 -3.37 -5.17
CA GLN A 150 18.36 -3.04 -4.48
C GLN A 150 18.35 -1.63 -3.90
N ASP A 151 17.89 -0.63 -4.67
CA ASP A 151 17.82 0.76 -4.26
C ASP A 151 16.87 0.95 -3.07
N ALA A 152 15.72 0.27 -3.10
CA ALA A 152 14.77 0.31 -2.01
C ALA A 152 15.35 -0.25 -0.69
N GLU A 153 16.04 -1.39 -0.78
CA GLU A 153 16.70 -2.01 0.37
C GLU A 153 17.81 -1.11 0.93
N GLN A 154 18.63 -0.52 0.06
CA GLN A 154 19.69 0.42 0.48
C GLN A 154 19.12 1.65 1.18
N ARG A 155 18.00 2.22 0.69
CA ARG A 155 17.33 3.36 1.32
C ARG A 155 16.80 3.03 2.72
N LEU A 156 16.27 1.82 2.90
CA LEU A 156 15.78 1.35 4.20
C LEU A 156 16.92 1.26 5.22
N LEU A 157 18.06 0.72 4.80
CA LEU A 157 19.24 0.50 5.64
C LEU A 157 20.10 1.75 5.83
N ALA A 158 19.89 2.81 5.04
CA ALA A 158 20.63 4.05 5.18
C ALA A 158 20.37 4.72 6.55
N PRO A 159 21.38 5.38 7.15
CA PRO A 159 21.22 6.08 8.42
C PRO A 159 20.13 7.19 8.34
N PRO A 160 19.46 7.51 9.46
CA PRO A 160 18.46 8.59 9.49
C PRO A 160 19.03 9.92 9.03
N SER A 161 18.37 10.52 8.04
CA SER A 161 18.54 11.94 7.75
C SER A 161 18.03 12.75 8.94
N PRO A 162 18.68 13.88 9.28
CA PRO A 162 18.24 14.73 10.38
C PRO A 162 16.79 15.18 10.17
N ASP A 163 16.04 15.26 11.28
CA ASP A 163 14.63 15.63 11.28
C ASP A 163 14.40 16.93 10.50
N ARG A 164 13.37 16.93 9.64
CA ARG A 164 12.85 18.17 9.08
C ARG A 164 12.33 19.03 10.23
N ALA A 165 12.71 20.30 10.21
CA ALA A 165 12.26 21.31 11.18
C ALA A 165 10.76 21.21 11.41
N ASN A 166 10.35 21.28 12.69
CA ASN A 166 8.97 21.43 13.12
C ASN A 166 8.33 22.53 12.28
N THR A 167 7.43 22.15 11.38
CA THR A 167 6.58 23.11 10.68
C THR A 167 5.43 23.40 11.62
N GLU A 168 5.24 24.67 11.97
CA GLU A 168 4.08 25.06 12.76
C GLU A 168 2.80 24.62 12.04
N PRO A 169 1.87 23.95 12.73
CA PRO A 169 0.64 23.49 12.11
C PRO A 169 -0.19 24.69 11.65
N ILE A 170 -0.45 24.80 10.35
CA ILE A 170 -1.41 25.77 9.81
C ILE A 170 -2.82 25.25 10.12
N ALA A 171 -3.51 25.91 11.05
CA ALA A 171 -4.91 25.60 11.33
C ALA A 171 -5.81 26.10 10.18
N MET A 172 -6.27 25.17 9.34
CA MET A 172 -7.30 25.43 8.34
C MET A 172 -8.65 24.83 8.79
N PRO A 173 -9.51 25.59 9.50
CA PRO A 173 -10.82 25.09 9.87
C PRO A 173 -11.67 24.83 8.61
N ARG A 174 -11.95 23.56 8.31
CA ARG A 174 -12.83 23.16 7.19
C ARG A 174 -14.32 23.51 7.43
N LEU A 175 -14.70 23.80 8.67
CA LEU A 175 -16.01 24.32 9.05
C LEU A 175 -15.78 25.49 10.02
N SER A 176 -16.33 26.66 9.71
CA SER A 176 -16.41 27.73 10.71
C SER A 176 -17.25 27.23 11.90
N GLY A 177 -16.99 27.76 13.12
CA GLY A 177 -17.75 27.37 14.32
C GLY A 177 -19.27 27.56 14.18
N THR A 178 -19.71 28.45 13.29
CA THR A 178 -21.11 28.69 12.94
C THR A 178 -21.71 27.52 12.15
N ASN A 179 -21.00 27.03 11.13
CA ASN A 179 -21.46 25.92 10.28
C ASN A 179 -21.59 24.60 11.06
N TYR A 180 -20.73 24.37 12.06
CA TYR A 180 -20.83 23.18 12.90
C TYR A 180 -22.11 23.15 13.76
N ARG A 181 -22.45 24.26 14.44
CA ARG A 181 -23.65 24.31 15.30
C ARG A 181 -24.94 24.16 14.49
N GLU A 182 -24.98 24.73 13.29
CA GLU A 182 -26.11 24.57 12.37
C GLU A 182 -26.25 23.13 11.89
N ALA A 183 -25.15 22.47 11.51
CA ALA A 183 -25.17 21.05 11.14
C ALA A 183 -25.64 20.15 12.30
N VAL A 184 -25.17 20.40 13.53
CA VAL A 184 -25.64 19.67 14.73
C VAL A 184 -27.13 19.90 14.97
N ARG A 185 -27.61 21.15 14.88
CA ARG A 185 -29.03 21.47 15.05
C ARG A 185 -29.89 20.75 13.99
N ALA A 186 -29.47 20.78 12.72
CA ALA A 186 -30.17 20.09 11.65
C ALA A 186 -30.23 18.57 11.91
N GLY A 187 -29.13 17.97 12.35
CA GLY A 187 -29.09 16.55 12.72
C GLY A 187 -30.04 16.20 13.88
N LEU A 188 -30.09 17.04 14.92
CA LEU A 188 -31.02 16.84 16.06
C LEU A 188 -32.49 16.95 15.65
N VAL A 189 -32.81 17.90 14.75
CA VAL A 189 -34.17 18.04 14.18
C VAL A 189 -34.54 16.81 13.35
N ALA A 190 -33.62 16.29 12.53
CA ALA A 190 -33.84 15.07 11.74
C ALA A 190 -34.11 13.84 12.64
N ILE A 191 -33.38 13.71 13.75
CA ILE A 191 -33.61 12.65 14.74
C ILE A 191 -34.99 12.81 15.40
N ALA A 192 -35.32 14.02 15.86
CA ALA A 192 -36.59 14.29 16.54
C ALA A 192 -37.82 14.11 15.63
N SER A 193 -37.66 14.32 14.32
CA SER A 193 -38.71 14.11 13.31
C SER A 193 -38.83 12.66 12.82
N GLY A 194 -38.11 11.71 13.42
CA GLY A 194 -38.19 10.28 13.10
C GLY A 194 -37.35 9.85 11.89
N GLY A 195 -36.39 10.68 11.47
CA GLY A 195 -35.50 10.40 10.34
C GLY A 195 -36.23 10.50 9.01
N ALA A 196 -36.45 11.73 8.53
CA ALA A 196 -36.84 11.92 7.14
C ALA A 196 -35.71 11.43 6.23
N GLN A 197 -35.97 10.34 5.51
CA GLN A 197 -35.16 9.86 4.38
C GLN A 197 -35.21 10.86 3.22
#